data_AF-A0A6F9CDR6-F1
#
_entry.id   AF-A0A6F9CDR6-F1
#
_cell.length_a   1.000
_cell.length_b   1.000
_cell.length_c   1.000
_cell.angle_alpha   90.00
_cell.angle_beta   90.00
_cell.angle_gamma   90.00
#
_symmetry.space_group_name_H-M   'P 1'
#
loop_
_entity.id
_entity.type
_entity.pdbx_description
1 polymer ?
#
loop_
_entity_poly.entity_id
_entity_poly.type
_entity_poly.pdbx_seq_one_letter_code
_entity_poly.pdbx_strand_id
1 'polypeptide(L)'
;MRCTDLFPGEMVPDYQMAFQAEAGNHPSFEDMQVLVSREKERPKFPEAWKENSLAVRSLKETVEDCWDQDAEARLTAQCAEERMAELLLIWDQTKSVSPTVNPMTTTLQNQ
;
A
#
# COMPACT_ATOMS: atom_id res chain seq x y z
N MET A 1 -7.02 -4.50 15.16
CA MET A 1 -7.89 -3.95 14.10
C MET A 1 -7.22 -4.18 12.76
N ARG A 2 -7.97 -4.51 11.71
CA ARG A 2 -7.46 -4.61 10.33
C ARG A 2 -7.01 -3.22 9.83
N CYS A 3 -6.31 -3.15 8.70
CA CYS A 3 -5.66 -1.94 8.15
C CYS A 3 -6.64 -0.81 7.75
N THR A 4 -7.39 -0.24 8.70
CA THR A 4 -8.39 0.82 8.45
C THR A 4 -7.78 2.08 7.84
N ASP A 5 -6.53 2.37 8.17
CA ASP A 5 -5.81 3.54 7.63
C ASP A 5 -5.63 3.47 6.10
N LEU A 6 -5.66 2.26 5.51
CA LEU A 6 -5.57 2.03 4.07
C LEU A 6 -6.92 2.11 3.35
N PHE A 7 -8.02 2.19 4.08
CA PHE A 7 -9.39 2.24 3.54
C PHE A 7 -10.16 3.42 4.16
N PRO A 8 -9.70 4.68 3.98
CA PRO A 8 -10.33 5.83 4.61
C PRO A 8 -11.75 6.06 4.07
N GLY A 9 -12.75 5.97 4.95
CA GLY A 9 -14.16 6.15 4.60
C GLY A 9 -14.82 4.91 3.97
N GLU A 10 -14.10 3.79 3.89
CA GLU A 10 -14.58 2.52 3.33
C GLU A 10 -14.47 1.38 4.36
N MET A 11 -15.21 0.30 4.13
CA MET A 11 -15.08 -0.90 4.94
C MET A 11 -13.84 -1.68 4.51
N VAL A 12 -13.01 -2.08 5.47
CA VAL A 12 -11.87 -2.96 5.19
C VAL A 12 -12.39 -4.30 4.65
N PRO A 13 -11.98 -4.73 3.44
CA PRO A 13 -12.39 -6.00 2.86
C PRO A 13 -12.04 -7.20 3.75
N ASP A 14 -12.72 -8.31 3.50
CA ASP A 14 -12.35 -9.57 4.13
C ASP A 14 -11.02 -10.09 3.61
N TYR A 15 -10.36 -10.89 4.44
CA TYR A 15 -9.06 -11.45 4.11
C TYR A 15 -9.17 -12.37 2.89
N GLN A 16 -8.20 -12.26 1.98
CA GLN A 16 -8.02 -13.16 0.85
C GLN A 16 -6.53 -13.53 0.73
N MET A 17 -6.27 -14.72 0.20
CA MET A 17 -4.94 -15.15 -0.18
C MET A 17 -4.48 -14.37 -1.43
N ALA A 18 -3.16 -14.24 -1.61
CA ALA A 18 -2.62 -13.70 -2.85
C ALA A 18 -3.12 -14.51 -4.05
N PHE A 19 -3.46 -13.83 -5.14
CA PHE A 19 -4.04 -14.40 -6.36
C PHE A 19 -5.43 -15.04 -6.21
N GLN A 20 -6.08 -14.98 -5.04
CA GLN A 20 -7.39 -15.62 -4.85
C GLN A 20 -8.49 -14.98 -5.73
N ALA A 21 -8.40 -13.67 -6.00
CA ALA A 21 -9.37 -12.98 -6.86
C ALA A 21 -9.19 -13.33 -8.35
N GLU A 22 -7.95 -13.63 -8.75
CA GLU A 22 -7.53 -13.90 -10.11
C GLU A 22 -7.64 -15.39 -10.48
N ALA A 23 -7.30 -16.28 -9.53
CA ALA A 23 -7.13 -17.72 -9.77
C ALA A 23 -8.07 -18.61 -8.93
N GLY A 24 -8.84 -18.03 -8.00
CA GLY A 24 -9.73 -18.77 -7.11
C GLY A 24 -9.00 -19.48 -5.95
N ASN A 25 -9.70 -20.40 -5.27
CA ASN A 25 -9.19 -21.02 -4.04
C ASN A 25 -8.23 -22.19 -4.26
N HIS A 26 -8.32 -22.87 -5.40
CA HIS A 26 -7.58 -24.09 -5.69
C HIS A 26 -7.02 -24.09 -7.12
N PRO A 27 -6.17 -23.12 -7.49
CA PRO A 27 -5.57 -23.09 -8.81
C PRO A 27 -4.60 -24.27 -8.98
N SER A 28 -4.52 -24.80 -10.19
CA SER A 28 -3.50 -25.78 -10.54
C SER A 28 -2.13 -25.11 -10.70
N PHE A 29 -1.07 -25.92 -10.76
CA PHE A 29 0.27 -25.41 -11.07
C PHE A 29 0.33 -24.73 -12.44
N GLU A 30 -0.36 -25.29 -13.44
CA GLU A 30 -0.38 -24.77 -14.81
C GLU A 30 -1.09 -23.41 -14.87
N ASP A 31 -2.21 -23.25 -14.14
CA ASP A 31 -2.92 -21.97 -14.05
C ASP A 31 -2.02 -20.87 -13.47
N MET A 32 -1.33 -21.17 -12.36
CA MET A 32 -0.41 -20.23 -11.72
C MET A 32 0.80 -19.92 -12.60
N GLN A 33 1.32 -20.91 -13.33
CA GLN A 33 2.43 -20.70 -14.26
C GLN A 33 2.05 -19.75 -15.39
N VAL A 34 0.87 -19.93 -15.99
CA VAL A 34 0.38 -19.02 -17.02
C VAL A 34 0.20 -17.62 -16.44
N LEU A 35 -0.51 -17.49 -15.32
CA LEU A 35 -0.83 -16.20 -14.72
C LEU A 35 0.43 -15.40 -14.31
N VAL A 36 1.33 -16.01 -13.54
CA VAL A 36 2.43 -15.30 -12.88
C VAL A 36 3.68 -15.18 -13.76
N SER A 37 3.98 -16.23 -14.54
CA SER A 37 5.21 -16.30 -15.34
C SER A 37 5.02 -15.84 -16.78
N ARG A 38 3.92 -16.26 -17.43
CA ARG A 38 3.68 -15.90 -18.84
C ARG A 38 3.00 -14.54 -18.98
N GLU A 39 1.88 -14.37 -18.30
CA GLU A 39 1.10 -13.12 -18.32
C GLU A 39 1.65 -12.06 -17.37
N LYS A 40 2.57 -12.46 -16.49
CA LYS A 40 3.28 -11.57 -15.56
C LYS A 40 2.37 -10.84 -14.57
N GLU A 41 1.18 -11.38 -14.32
CA GLU A 41 0.20 -10.80 -13.41
C GLU A 41 0.70 -10.84 -11.96
N ARG A 42 0.23 -9.86 -11.18
CA ARG A 42 0.47 -9.71 -9.74
C ARG A 42 -0.84 -9.33 -9.06
N PRO A 43 -0.99 -9.60 -7.74
CA PRO A 43 -2.16 -9.16 -7.01
C PRO A 43 -2.34 -7.65 -7.12
N LYS A 44 -3.53 -7.21 -7.53
CA LYS A 44 -3.80 -5.78 -7.72
C LYS A 44 -3.90 -5.07 -6.38
N PHE A 45 -3.31 -3.88 -6.30
CA PHE A 45 -3.55 -3.00 -5.16
C PHE A 45 -4.99 -2.46 -5.21
N PRO A 46 -5.70 -2.41 -4.07
CA PRO A 46 -7.03 -1.79 -4.02
C PRO A 46 -6.98 -0.31 -4.40
N GLU A 47 -8.00 0.19 -5.11
CA GLU A 47 -8.13 1.62 -5.47
C GLU A 47 -8.16 2.56 -4.25
N ALA A 48 -8.57 2.02 -3.09
CA ALA A 48 -8.55 2.74 -1.83
C ALA A 48 -7.12 3.15 -1.40
N TRP A 49 -6.10 2.42 -1.85
CA TRP A 49 -4.68 2.67 -1.53
C TRP A 49 -4.13 3.79 -2.42
N LYS A 50 -4.64 5.00 -2.19
CA LYS A 50 -4.23 6.19 -2.93
C LYS A 50 -2.77 6.53 -2.61
N GLU A 51 -1.98 6.76 -3.65
CA GLU A 51 -0.55 7.16 -3.55
C GLU A 51 -0.36 8.65 -3.19
N ASN A 52 -1.38 9.31 -2.63
CA ASN A 52 -1.24 10.67 -2.11
C ASN A 52 -0.46 10.70 -0.78
N SER A 53 -0.38 9.57 -0.08
CA SER A 53 0.49 9.38 1.09
C SER A 53 1.83 8.79 0.67
N LEU A 54 2.92 9.38 1.16
CA LEU A 54 4.26 8.81 1.00
C LEU A 54 4.33 7.39 1.58
N ALA A 55 3.66 7.15 2.70
CA ALA A 55 3.65 5.85 3.35
C ALA A 55 3.01 4.77 2.45
N VAL A 56 1.87 5.08 1.84
CA VAL A 56 1.19 4.15 0.92
C VAL A 56 2.04 3.88 -0.32
N ARG A 57 2.67 4.92 -0.89
CA ARG A 57 3.57 4.76 -2.04
C ARG A 57 4.76 3.86 -1.71
N SER A 58 5.48 4.16 -0.62
CA SER A 58 6.63 3.36 -0.18
C SER A 58 6.25 1.91 0.16
N LEU A 59 5.05 1.67 0.69
CA LEU A 59 4.52 0.33 0.89
C LEU A 59 4.34 -0.41 -0.46
N LYS A 60 3.66 0.22 -1.43
CA LYS A 60 3.44 -0.39 -2.76
C LYS A 60 4.76 -0.71 -3.45
N GLU A 61 5.67 0.25 -3.52
CA GLU A 61 7.01 0.08 -4.13
C GLU A 61 7.78 -1.05 -3.45
N THR A 62 7.75 -1.14 -2.12
CA THR A 62 8.45 -2.22 -1.41
C THR A 62 7.85 -3.59 -1.71
N VAL A 63 6.52 -3.69 -1.82
CA VAL A 63 5.85 -4.94 -2.23
C VAL A 63 6.19 -5.28 -3.68
N GLU A 64 6.25 -4.29 -4.56
CA GLU A 64 6.57 -4.45 -5.97
C GLU A 64 8.01 -4.94 -6.21
N ASP A 65 8.99 -4.33 -5.53
CA ASP A 65 10.38 -4.74 -5.59
C ASP A 65 10.58 -6.15 -4.96
N CYS A 66 9.71 -6.59 -4.04
CA CYS A 66 9.78 -7.95 -3.48
C CYS A 66 9.36 -9.02 -4.51
N TRP A 67 8.43 -8.71 -5.40
CA TRP A 67 7.86 -9.68 -6.35
C TRP A 67 8.27 -9.43 -7.81
N ASP A 68 9.37 -8.73 -8.02
CA ASP A 68 9.89 -8.40 -9.35
C ASP A 68 10.03 -9.66 -10.23
N GLN A 69 9.80 -9.48 -11.52
CA GLN A 69 9.98 -10.53 -12.50
C GLN A 69 11.44 -10.95 -12.63
N ASP A 70 12.37 -10.00 -12.56
CA ASP A 70 13.79 -10.28 -12.48
C ASP A 70 14.16 -10.66 -11.05
N ALA A 71 14.62 -11.90 -10.86
CA ALA A 71 15.00 -12.40 -9.55
C ALA A 71 16.19 -11.65 -8.94
N GLU A 72 17.10 -11.14 -9.78
CA GLU A 72 18.29 -10.40 -9.31
C GLU A 72 17.97 -8.96 -8.92
N ALA A 73 16.81 -8.44 -9.36
CA ALA A 73 16.32 -7.11 -8.98
C ALA A 73 15.52 -7.13 -7.67
N ARG A 74 15.17 -8.32 -7.15
CA ARG A 74 14.35 -8.42 -5.94
C ARG A 74 15.10 -7.94 -4.71
N LEU A 75 14.35 -7.34 -3.77
CA LEU A 75 14.90 -6.97 -2.48
C LEU A 75 15.46 -8.20 -1.74
N THR A 76 16.61 -8.01 -1.12
CA THR A 76 17.08 -8.94 -0.09
C THR A 76 16.18 -8.84 1.14
N ALA A 77 16.15 -9.91 1.95
CA ALA A 77 15.37 -9.91 3.19
C ALA A 77 15.76 -8.74 4.13
N GLN A 78 17.05 -8.44 4.24
CA GLN A 78 17.53 -7.33 5.06
C GLN A 78 17.06 -5.98 4.51
N CYS A 79 17.12 -5.76 3.19
CA CYS A 79 16.65 -4.51 2.58
C CYS A 79 15.14 -4.34 2.76
N ALA A 80 14.36 -5.43 2.63
CA ALA A 80 12.92 -5.40 2.90
C ALA A 80 12.61 -5.06 4.36
N GLU A 81 13.35 -5.62 5.32
CA GLU A 81 13.23 -5.29 6.75
C GLU A 81 13.51 -3.80 7.01
N GLU A 82 14.61 -3.27 6.49
CA GLU A 82 14.98 -1.85 6.63
C GLU A 82 13.88 -0.92 6.08
N ARG A 83 13.39 -1.21 4.88
CA ARG A 83 12.28 -0.44 4.27
C ARG A 83 10.99 -0.54 5.09
N MET A 84 10.67 -1.70 5.66
CA MET A 84 9.51 -1.85 6.55
C MET A 84 9.67 -1.05 7.84
N ALA A 85 10.87 -1.02 8.42
CA ALA A 85 11.15 -0.21 9.61
C ALA A 85 11.01 1.29 9.34
N GLU A 86 11.55 1.77 8.22
CA GLU A 86 11.37 3.16 7.76
C GLU A 86 9.89 3.50 7.50
N LEU A 87 9.17 2.58 6.86
CA LEU A 87 7.75 2.73 6.59
C LEU A 87 6.94 2.96 7.86
N LEU A 88 7.24 2.24 8.95
CA LEU A 88 6.56 2.42 10.24
C LEU A 88 6.75 3.85 10.79
N LEU A 89 7.93 4.44 10.62
CA LEU A 89 8.21 5.82 11.04
C LEU A 89 7.43 6.83 10.18
N ILE A 90 7.38 6.63 8.86
CA ILE A 90 6.63 7.48 7.94
C ILE A 90 5.12 7.39 8.22
N TRP A 91 4.63 6.20 8.56
CA TRP A 91 3.22 5.94 8.86
C TRP A 91 2.74 6.69 10.12
N ASP A 92 3.58 6.79 11.14
CA ASP A 92 3.25 7.53 12.37
C ASP A 92 3.20 9.04 12.12
N GLN A 93 4.16 9.56 11.34
CA GLN A 93 4.21 10.98 10.98
C GLN A 93 2.97 11.42 10.20
N THR A 94 2.45 10.58 9.31
CA THR A 94 1.25 10.89 8.53
C THR A 94 -0.04 10.97 9.37
N LYS A 95 -0.10 10.34 10.55
CA LYS A 95 -1.23 10.49 11.49
C LYS A 95 -1.19 11.79 12.29
N SER A 96 0.01 12.35 12.49
CA SER A 96 0.23 13.53 13.34
C SER A 96 -0.10 14.87 12.66
N VAL A 97 -0.08 14.91 11.32
CA VAL A 97 -0.37 16.15 10.58
C VAL A 97 -1.88 16.37 10.42
N SER A 98 -2.55 16.78 11.50
CA SER A 98 -3.82 17.51 11.36
C SER A 98 -3.55 18.83 10.62
N PRO A 99 -4.36 19.23 9.63
CA PRO A 99 -4.18 20.52 8.99
C PRO A 99 -4.47 21.60 10.02
N THR A 100 -3.42 22.30 10.47
CA THR A 100 -3.55 23.46 11.34
C THR A 100 -4.38 24.50 10.59
N VAL A 101 -5.66 24.65 10.96
CA VAL A 101 -6.48 25.78 10.53
C VAL A 101 -5.88 27.01 11.20
N ASN A 102 -5.17 27.84 10.44
CA ASN A 102 -4.73 29.15 10.92
C ASN A 102 -5.97 30.00 11.24
N PRO A 103 -6.18 30.46 12.49
CA PRO A 103 -7.18 31.48 12.76
C PRO A 103 -6.61 32.81 12.27
N MET A 104 -6.92 33.18 11.02
CA MET A 104 -6.60 34.51 10.51
C MET A 104 -7.46 35.52 11.27
N THR A 105 -6.80 36.34 12.09
CA THR A 105 -7.33 37.47 12.84
C THR A 105 -8.20 38.36 11.96
N THR A 106 -9.50 38.43 12.24
CA THR A 106 -10.36 39.48 11.68
C THR A 106 -10.13 40.76 12.49
N THR A 107 -9.26 41.61 11.97
CA THR A 107 -9.07 42.98 12.42
C THR A 107 -10.39 43.75 12.30
N LEU A 108 -10.80 44.38 13.40
CA LEU A 108 -11.80 45.44 13.45
C LEU A 108 -11.57 46.48 12.35
N GLN A 109 -12.62 46.81 11.58
CA GLN A 109 -12.76 48.11 10.93
C GLN A 109 -14.24 48.40 10.57
N ASN A 110 -14.81 49.40 11.28
CA ASN A 110 -15.75 50.46 10.86
C ASN A 110 -17.04 50.05 10.09
N GLN A 111 -18.25 50.44 10.48
CA GLN A 111 -18.77 51.69 11.07
C GLN A 111 -20.03 51.43 11.89
#